data_AF-A0A660PKB1-F1
#
_entry.id   AF-A0A660PKB1-F1
#
_cell.length_a   1.000
_cell.length_b   1.000
_cell.length_c   1.000
_cell.angle_alpha   90.00
_cell.angle_beta   90.00
_cell.angle_gamma   90.00
#
_symmetry.space_group_name_H-M   'P 1'
#
loop_
_entity.id
_entity.type
_entity.pdbx_description
1 polymer ?
#
loop_
_entity_poly.entity_id
_entity_poly.type
_entity_poly.pdbx_seq_one_letter_code
_entity_poly.pdbx_strand_id
1 'polypeptide(L)' 'PEARTLLQVNLDDGAEADHLFSVLMGSDIPPRSQFIQENAKYVRNLDI' A
#
# COMPACT_ATOMS: atom_id res chain seq x y z
N PRO A 1 -10.57 18.47 -18.17
CA PRO A 1 -9.35 19.00 -17.49
C PRO A 1 -9.68 19.92 -16.32
N GLU A 2 -10.71 20.76 -16.47
CA GLU A 2 -11.00 21.91 -15.59
C GLU A 2 -11.43 21.60 -14.16
N ALA A 3 -11.82 20.35 -13.84
CA ALA A 3 -12.32 19.98 -12.50
C ALA A 3 -11.80 18.62 -11.97
N ARG A 4 -10.64 18.14 -12.43
CA ARG A 4 -10.06 16.89 -11.89
C ARG A 4 -8.88 17.19 -10.97
N THR A 5 -8.83 16.50 -9.85
CA THR A 5 -7.66 16.47 -8.98
C THR A 5 -6.72 15.38 -9.48
N LEU A 6 -5.47 15.73 -9.78
CA LEU A 6 -4.42 14.78 -10.14
C LEU A 6 -3.46 14.65 -8.95
N LEU A 7 -3.11 13.42 -8.61
CA LEU A 7 -2.05 13.10 -7.67
C LEU A 7 -0.94 12.41 -8.44
N GLN A 8 0.29 12.91 -8.31
CA GLN A 8 1.46 12.29 -8.90
C GLN A 8 1.98 11.22 -7.93
N VAL A 9 2.20 10.02 -8.45
CA VAL A 9 2.79 8.91 -7.68
C VAL A 9 4.30 9.04 -7.72
N ASN A 10 4.94 9.04 -6.54
CA ASN A 10 6.39 9.02 -6.39
C ASN A 10 6.83 7.64 -5.88
N LEU A 11 8.05 7.24 -6.25
CA LEU A 11 8.69 6.02 -5.75
C LEU A 11 9.89 6.42 -4.91
N ASP A 12 9.76 6.31 -3.59
CA ASP A 12 10.81 6.73 -2.65
C ASP A 12 11.80 5.60 -2.35
N ASP A 13 11.30 4.39 -2.08
CA ASP A 13 12.11 3.17 -1.94
C ASP A 13 11.57 2.05 -2.85
N GLY A 14 12.37 1.65 -3.83
CA GLY A 14 12.02 0.62 -4.80
C GLY A 14 12.01 -0.80 -4.23
N ALA A 15 12.89 -1.10 -3.27
CA ALA A 15 12.99 -2.43 -2.69
C ALA A 15 11.83 -2.69 -1.73
N GLU A 16 11.48 -1.70 -0.92
CA GLU A 16 10.31 -1.77 -0.04
C GLU A 16 9.01 -1.89 -0.85
N ALA A 17 8.87 -1.10 -1.92
CA ALA A 17 7.71 -1.17 -2.80
C ALA A 17 7.54 -2.57 -3.41
N ASP A 18 8.60 -3.17 -3.95
CA ASP A 18 8.56 -4.51 -4.57
C ASP A 18 8.15 -5.60 -3.57
N HIS A 19 8.66 -5.51 -2.34
CA HIS A 19 8.25 -6.40 -1.25
C HIS A 19 6.76 -6.26 -0.92
N LEU A 20 6.26 -5.02 -0.78
CA LEU A 20 4.85 -4.75 -0.52
C LEU A 20 3.94 -5.23 -1.67
N PHE A 21 4.36 -5.04 -2.93
CA PHE A 21 3.64 -5.58 -4.09
C PHE A 21 3.55 -7.10 -4.02
N SER A 22 4.64 -7.78 -3.70
CA SER A 22 4.67 -9.24 -3.58
C SER A 22 3.73 -9.75 -2.48
N VAL A 23 3.70 -9.08 -1.31
CA VAL A 23 2.83 -9.46 -0.18
C VAL A 23 1.34 -9.22 -0.50
N LEU A 24 1.02 -8.08 -1.12
CA LEU A 24 -0.37 -7.67 -1.35
C LEU A 24 -0.98 -8.27 -2.62
N MET A 25 -0.18 -8.46 -3.66
CA MET A 25 -0.61 -8.86 -5.00
C MET A 25 -0.12 -10.26 -5.40
N GLY A 26 0.75 -10.90 -4.61
CA GLY A 26 1.21 -12.27 -4.84
C GLY A 26 0.10 -13.31 -4.65
N SER A 27 0.31 -14.54 -5.10
CA SER A 27 -0.72 -15.61 -5.06
C SER A 27 -1.07 -16.09 -3.65
N ASP A 28 -0.21 -15.83 -2.68
CA ASP A 28 -0.30 -16.43 -1.36
C ASP A 28 -1.28 -15.65 -0.47
N ILE A 29 -2.32 -16.35 0.00
CA ILE A 29 -3.38 -15.80 0.84
C ILE A 29 -2.90 -15.53 2.29
N PRO A 30 -2.13 -16.42 2.95
CA PRO A 30 -1.77 -16.22 4.35
C PRO A 30 -0.95 -14.94 4.63
N PRO A 31 0.12 -14.62 3.86
CA PRO A 31 0.90 -13.39 4.08
C PRO A 31 0.06 -12.13 3.92
N ARG A 32 -0.83 -12.12 2.91
CA ARG A 32 -1.74 -11.01 2.66
C ARG A 32 -2.74 -10.80 3.80
N SER A 33 -3.34 -11.89 4.29
CA SER A 33 -4.31 -11.83 5.38
C SER A 33 -3.68 -11.30 6.66
N GLN A 34 -2.48 -11.78 7.00
CA GLN A 34 -1.72 -11.30 8.15
C GLN A 34 -1.40 -9.80 8.03
N PHE A 35 -0.87 -9.37 6.88
CA PHE A 35 -0.53 -7.97 6.63
C PHE A 35 -1.74 -7.05 6.81
N ILE A 36 -2.91 -7.44 6.29
CA ILE A 36 -4.15 -6.66 6.44
C ILE A 36 -4.57 -6.59 7.90
N GLN A 37 -4.54 -7.70 8.65
CA GLN A 37 -4.97 -7.72 10.05
C GLN A 37 -4.08 -6.86 10.95
N GLU A 38 -2.78 -6.89 10.71
CA GLU A 38 -1.80 -6.09 11.44
C GLU A 38 -1.97 -4.60 11.15
N ASN A 39 -2.17 -4.21 9.89
CA ASN A 39 -2.13 -2.81 9.48
C ASN A 39 -3.51 -2.12 9.43
N ALA A 40 -4.62 -2.86 9.35
CA ALA A 40 -5.98 -2.31 9.19
C ALA A 40 -6.45 -1.38 10.31
N LYS A 41 -5.84 -1.44 11.50
CA LYS A 41 -6.18 -0.55 12.62
C LYS A 41 -5.44 0.79 12.57
N TYR A 42 -4.31 0.84 11.86
CA TYR A 42 -3.41 1.99 11.84
C TYR A 42 -3.66 2.92 10.64
N VAL A 43 -4.39 2.47 9.62
CA VAL A 43 -4.68 3.25 8.39
C VAL A 43 -5.42 4.57 8.62
N ARG A 44 -6.13 4.74 9.75
CA ARG A 44 -6.81 6.02 10.06
C ARG A 44 -5.85 7.15 10.40
N ASN A 45 -4.61 6.84 10.76
CA ASN A 45 -3.65 7.80 11.30
C ASN A 45 -2.38 7.90 10.45
N LEU A 46 -2.45 7.57 9.15
CA LEU A 46 -1.27 7.61 8.28
C LEU A 46 -0.83 9.04 7.93
N ASP A 47 -1.76 9.99 7.93
CA ASP A 47 -1.55 11.37 7.47
C ASP A 47 -1.57 12.41 8.62
N ILE A 48 -1.33 12.00 9.87
CA ILE A 48 -1.27 12.90 11.04
C ILE A 48 0.14 13.48 11.22
#